data_AF-A0A843JSH1-F1
#
_entry.id   AF-A0A843JSH1-F1
#
_cell.length_a   1.000
_cell.length_b   1.000
_cell.length_c   1.000
_cell.angle_alpha   90.00
_cell.angle_beta   90.00
_cell.angle_gamma   90.00
#
_symmetry.space_group_name_H-M   'P 1'
#
loop_
_entity.id
_entity.type
_entity.pdbx_description
1 polymer ?
#
loop_
_entity_poly.entity_id
_entity_poly.type
_entity_poly.pdbx_seq_one_letter_code
_entity_poly.pdbx_strand_id
1 'polypeptide(L)' 'MRIAAVLHDRCQNRKCNKECIKFCPLMRTGVTECITEGERGKPVISETIC' A
#
# COMPACT_ATOMS: atom_id res chain seq x y z
N MET A 1 -13.04 13.64 -3.71
CA MET A 1 -12.45 12.29 -3.62
C MET A 1 -11.11 12.41 -2.91
N ARG A 2 -10.77 11.44 -2.05
CA ARG A 2 -9.48 11.40 -1.33
C ARG A 2 -8.80 10.11 -1.74
N ILE A 3 -7.54 10.19 -2.15
CA ILE A 3 -6.76 9.04 -2.63
C ILE A 3 -5.45 9.03 -1.85
N ALA A 4 -4.98 7.85 -1.45
CA ALA A 4 -3.68 7.70 -0.83
C ALA A 4 -2.58 7.59 -1.90
N ALA A 5 -1.50 8.36 -1.74
CA ALA A 5 -0.32 8.29 -2.60
C ALA A 5 0.93 7.97 -1.77
N VAL A 6 1.86 7.22 -2.35
CA VAL A 6 3.12 6.84 -1.71
C VAL A 6 4.27 7.63 -2.30
N LEU A 7 4.99 8.37 -1.47
CA LEU A 7 6.28 8.96 -1.86
C LEU A 7 7.35 7.87 -1.82
N HIS A 8 7.70 7.33 -2.99
CA HIS A 8 8.66 6.23 -3.10
C HIS A 8 10.02 6.57 -2.50
N ASP A 9 10.47 7.82 -2.57
CA ASP A 9 11.78 8.24 -2.02
C ASP A 9 11.85 8.14 -0.50
N ARG A 10 10.73 8.35 0.18
CA ARG A 10 10.62 8.26 1.65
C ARG A 10 10.22 6.87 2.13
N CYS A 11 9.68 6.04 1.25
CA CYS A 11 9.24 4.69 1.60
C CYS A 11 10.43 3.76 1.86
N GLN A 12 10.58 3.34 3.12
CA GLN A 12 11.59 2.36 3.54
C GLN A 12 10.96 0.99 3.80
N ASN A 13 10.49 0.33 2.74
CA ASN A 13 9.82 -0.97 2.79
C ASN A 13 10.60 -2.08 3.52
N ARG A 14 11.94 -2.05 3.48
CA ARG A 14 12.81 -3.01 4.18
C ARG A 14 12.93 -2.76 5.68
N LYS A 15 12.65 -1.53 6.14
CA LYS A 15 12.74 -1.12 7.54
C LYS A 15 11.36 -0.91 8.18
N CYS A 16 10.28 -1.10 7.43
CA CYS A 16 8.93 -1.03 7.95
C CYS A 16 8.33 -2.43 8.09
N ASN A 17 7.41 -2.61 9.04
CA ASN A 17 6.72 -3.89 9.26
C ASN A 17 5.59 -4.17 8.26
N LYS A 18 5.60 -3.52 7.09
CA LYS A 18 4.53 -3.50 6.09
C LYS A 18 3.16 -3.11 6.66
N GLU A 19 3.16 -2.07 7.50
CA GLU A 19 1.97 -1.60 8.22
C GLU A 19 0.86 -1.13 7.29
N CYS A 20 1.21 -0.51 6.16
CA CYS A 20 0.23 -0.11 5.14
C CYS A 20 -0.66 -1.27 4.69
N ILE A 21 -0.09 -2.46 4.46
CA ILE A 21 -0.85 -3.65 4.06
C ILE A 21 -1.58 -4.26 5.26
N LYS A 22 -0.91 -4.38 6.41
CA LYS A 22 -1.47 -5.04 7.61
C LYS A 22 -2.63 -4.29 8.25
N PHE A 23 -2.64 -2.97 8.16
CA PHE A 23 -3.62 -2.12 8.84
C PHE A 23 -4.63 -1.47 7.89
N CYS A 24 -4.46 -1.61 6.57
CA CYS A 24 -5.47 -1.14 5.62
C CYS A 24 -6.79 -1.92 5.84
N PRO A 25 -7.93 -1.21 6.02
CA PRO A 25 -9.24 -1.85 6.18
C PRO A 25 -9.58 -2.78 5.01
N LEU A 26 -9.34 -2.34 3.77
CA LEU A 26 -9.64 -3.11 2.56
C LEU A 26 -8.82 -4.40 2.48
N MET A 27 -7.52 -4.32 2.79
CA MET A 27 -6.65 -5.50 2.84
C MET A 27 -7.10 -6.49 3.91
N ARG A 28 -7.58 -6.02 5.06
CA ARG A 28 -8.09 -6.89 6.15
C ARG A 28 -9.40 -7.59 5.79
N THR A 29 -10.23 -6.95 4.98
CA THR A 29 -11.48 -7.55 4.47
C THR A 29 -11.23 -8.59 3.37
N GLY A 30 -9.98 -8.75 2.92
CA GLY A 30 -9.58 -9.73 1.90
C GLY A 30 -9.44 -9.16 0.49
N VAL A 31 -9.62 -7.84 0.31
CA VAL A 31 -9.38 -7.17 -0.99
C VAL A 31 -7.89 -6.92 -1.15
N THR A 32 -7.22 -7.77 -1.92
CA THR A 32 -5.76 -7.72 -2.13
C THR A 32 -5.34 -6.71 -3.21
N GLU A 33 -6.29 -6.21 -3.99
CA GLU A 33 -6.04 -5.29 -5.11
C GLU A 33 -5.79 -3.83 -4.67
N CYS A 34 -6.11 -3.50 -3.40
CA CYS A 34 -5.95 -2.13 -2.89
C CYS A 34 -4.48 -1.73 -2.77
N ILE A 35 -3.61 -2.62 -2.29
CA ILE A 35 -2.18 -2.38 -2.12
C ILE A 35 -1.41 -3.59 -2.66
N THR A 36 -0.68 -3.38 -3.74
CA THR A 36 0.16 -4.40 -4.38
C THR A 36 1.65 -4.10 -4.15
N GLU A 37 2.49 -5.13 -4.19
CA GLU A 37 3.94 -4.94 -4.15
C GLU A 37 4.46 -4.70 -5.57
N GLY A 38 4.87 -3.46 -5.85
CA GLY A 38 5.48 -3.07 -7.11
C GLY A 38 6.97 -3.35 -7.16
N GLU A 39 7.65 -2.76 -8.14
CA GLU A 39 9.08 -2.96 -8.34
C GLU A 39 9.90 -2.60 -7.09
N ARG A 40 10.88 -3.46 -6.78
CA ARG A 40 11.73 -3.37 -5.58
C ARG A 40 10.98 -3.56 -4.26
N GLY A 41 9.76 -4.10 -4.31
CA GLY A 41 8.91 -4.43 -3.15
C GLY A 41 8.26 -3.21 -2.50
N LYS A 42 8.19 -2.07 -3.20
CA LYS A 42 7.51 -0.87 -2.69
C LYS A 42 6.00 -1.01 -2.91
N PRO A 43 5.15 -0.48 -2.00
CA PRO A 43 3.71 -0.57 -2.16
C PRO A 43 3.24 0.34 -3.31
N VAL A 44 2.31 -0.18 -4.10
CA VAL A 44 1.54 0.54 -5.12
C VAL A 44 0.09 0.53 -4.68
N ILE A 45 -0.56 1.70 -4.65
CA ILE A 45 -1.94 1.85 -4.19
C ILE A 45 -2.85 2.02 -5.41
N SER A 46 -3.97 1.31 -5.44
CA SER A 46 -4.97 1.44 -6.50
C SER A 46 -5.90 2.64 -6.24
N GLU A 47 -5.95 3.57 -7.19
CA GLU A 47 -6.78 4.79 -7.10
C GLU A 47 -8.29 4.51 -7.22
N THR A 48 -8.68 3.37 -7.80
CA THR A 48 -10.10 3.02 -8.00
C THR A 48 -10.77 2.49 -6.74
N ILE A 49 -9.99 1.98 -5.78
CA ILE A 49 -10.48 1.32 -4.56
C ILE A 49 -10.23 2.21 -3.32
N CYS A 50 -9.19 3.05 -3.36
CA CYS A 50 -8.73 3.84 -2.23
C CYS A 50 -9.49 5.15 -2.02
#